data_AF-A0A955APK2-F1
#
_entry.id   AF-A0A955APK2-F1
#
_cell.length_a   1.000
_cell.length_b   1.000
_cell.length_c   1.000
_cell.angle_alpha   90.00
_cell.angle_beta   90.00
_cell.angle_gamma   90.00
#
_symmetry.space_group_name_H-M   'P 1'
#
loop_
_entity.id
_entity.type
_entity.pdbx_description
1 polymer ?
#
loop_
_entity_poly.entity_id
_entity_poly.type
_entity_poly.pdbx_seq_one_letter_code
_entity_poly.pdbx_strand_id
1 'polypeptide(L)'
;LCLDYVQDWRKLFQEFHRILARGGSVQFSCGHPAFDAEYYDTTSYFSVEQVECEWTGFGIPVVMPSYRRSLEEILMPPIEAGFSLKQIVEPLPNDDFRTADPIRYSQLLHRPAFLCVQAVKTTIAGNS
;
A
#
# COMPACT_ATOMS: atom_id res chain seq x y z
N LEU A 1 5.51 -2.04 6.35
CA LEU A 1 4.54 -1.30 7.20
C LEU A 1 3.15 -1.55 6.65
N CYS A 2 2.15 -1.81 7.50
CA CYS A 2 0.76 -1.91 7.07
C CYS A 2 0.09 -0.55 7.29
N LEU A 3 -0.11 0.19 6.20
CA LEU A 3 -0.59 1.57 6.22
C LEU A 3 -2.09 1.69 5.95
N ASP A 4 -2.74 0.57 5.64
CA ASP A 4 -4.14 0.51 5.23
C ASP A 4 -5.11 0.98 6.32
N TYR A 5 -4.69 0.95 7.58
CA TYR A 5 -5.46 1.43 8.74
C TYR A 5 -5.32 2.93 9.03
N VAL A 6 -4.48 3.65 8.29
CA VAL A 6 -4.26 5.09 8.47
C VAL A 6 -5.05 5.85 7.41
N GLN A 7 -6.00 6.68 7.82
CA GLN A 7 -6.80 7.47 6.88
C GLN A 7 -5.95 8.53 6.15
N ASP A 8 -5.17 9.31 6.90
CA ASP A 8 -4.45 10.48 6.37
C ASP A 8 -2.98 10.15 6.07
N TRP A 9 -2.74 9.63 4.86
CA TRP A 9 -1.38 9.31 4.43
C TRP A 9 -0.52 10.55 4.22
N ARG A 10 -1.09 11.70 3.87
CA ARG A 10 -0.31 12.94 3.69
C ARG A 10 0.36 13.36 4.99
N LYS A 11 -0.38 13.38 6.11
CA LYS A 11 0.21 13.63 7.44
C LYS A 11 1.22 12.57 7.84
N LEU A 12 0.92 11.30 7.57
CA LEU A 12 1.82 10.19 7.87
C LEU A 12 3.18 10.35 7.17
N PHE A 13 3.18 10.62 5.87
CA PHE A 13 4.42 10.78 5.11
C PHE A 13 5.16 12.07 5.45
N GLN A 14 4.47 13.14 5.83
CA GLN A 14 5.11 14.34 6.40
C GLN A 14 5.90 14.01 7.68
N GLU A 15 5.32 13.20 8.58
CA GLU A 15 6.01 12.77 9.80
C GLU A 15 7.19 11.84 9.50
N PHE A 16 7.05 10.90 8.56
CA PHE A 16 8.19 10.10 8.10
C PHE A 16 9.29 10.97 7.51
N HIS A 17 8.94 11.98 6.70
CA HIS A 17 9.91 12.90 6.16
C HIS A 17 10.62 13.68 7.29
N ARG A 18 9.89 14.13 8.31
CA ARG A 18 10.45 14.88 9.45
C ARG A 18 11.48 14.06 10.24
N ILE A 19 11.21 12.79 10.52
CA ILE A 19 12.06 11.95 11.39
C ILE A 19 13.22 11.28 10.66
N LEU A 20 13.12 11.03 9.35
CA LEU A 20 14.17 10.36 8.61
C LEU A 20 15.38 11.27 8.36
N ALA A 21 16.58 10.73 8.54
CA ALA A 21 17.82 11.38 8.10
C ALA A 21 17.83 11.59 6.58
N ARG A 22 18.68 12.52 6.10
CA ARG A 22 18.88 12.74 4.66
C ARG A 22 19.36 11.44 4.01
N GLY A 23 18.78 11.07 2.85
CA GLY A 23 19.03 9.79 2.19
C GLY A 23 18.35 8.57 2.84
N GLY A 24 17.61 8.75 3.94
CA GLY A 24 16.78 7.70 4.53
C GLY A 24 15.63 7.30 3.62
N SER A 25 15.14 6.07 3.77
CA SER A 25 14.08 5.51 2.93
C SER A 25 12.90 4.99 3.75
N VAL A 26 11.70 5.07 3.18
CA VAL A 26 10.51 4.36 3.65
C VAL A 26 10.20 3.26 2.63
N GLN A 27 9.96 2.05 3.11
CA GLN A 27 9.44 0.95 2.31
C GLN A 27 8.16 0.42 2.93
N PHE A 28 7.11 0.30 2.13
CA PHE A 28 5.80 -0.15 2.59
C PHE A 28 5.12 -1.01 1.53
N SER A 29 4.10 -1.74 1.99
CA SER A 29 3.20 -2.53 1.17
C SER A 29 1.77 -2.26 1.61
N CYS A 30 0.85 -2.24 0.67
CA CYS A 30 -0.58 -2.03 0.89
C CYS A 30 -1.41 -2.92 -0.05
N GLY A 31 -2.72 -2.99 0.20
CA GLY A 31 -3.67 -3.58 -0.74
C GLY A 31 -3.55 -2.92 -2.11
N HIS A 32 -3.67 -3.71 -3.18
CA HIS A 32 -3.61 -3.16 -4.53
C HIS A 32 -4.95 -2.47 -4.87
N PRO A 33 -4.96 -1.20 -5.35
CA PRO A 33 -6.20 -0.47 -5.64
C PRO A 33 -7.16 -1.19 -6.59
N ALA A 34 -6.63 -1.93 -7.56
CA ALA A 34 -7.45 -2.72 -8.48
C ALA A 34 -8.15 -3.91 -7.78
N PHE A 35 -7.48 -4.55 -6.84
CA PHE A 35 -8.07 -5.62 -6.04
C PHE A 35 -9.12 -5.05 -5.09
N ASP A 36 -8.78 -3.98 -4.35
CA ASP A 36 -9.68 -3.36 -3.39
C ASP A 36 -10.95 -2.82 -4.08
N ALA A 37 -10.81 -2.20 -5.26
CA ALA A 37 -11.96 -1.68 -5.98
C ALA A 37 -12.97 -2.76 -6.35
N GLU A 38 -12.49 -3.93 -6.77
CA GLU A 38 -13.35 -5.09 -7.06
C GLU A 38 -13.90 -5.72 -5.77
N TYR A 39 -13.04 -5.94 -4.78
CA TYR A 39 -13.40 -6.61 -3.53
C TYR A 39 -14.47 -5.85 -2.76
N TYR A 40 -14.41 -4.51 -2.75
CA TYR A 40 -15.35 -3.64 -2.05
C TYR A 40 -16.47 -3.07 -2.94
N ASP A 41 -16.61 -3.54 -4.19
CA ASP A 41 -17.60 -3.05 -5.16
C ASP A 41 -17.64 -1.51 -5.23
N THR A 42 -16.45 -0.93 -5.41
CA THR A 42 -16.20 0.50 -5.30
C THR A 42 -16.84 1.30 -6.44
N THR A 43 -17.64 2.31 -6.09
CA THR A 43 -18.24 3.25 -7.06
C THR A 43 -17.49 4.57 -7.20
N SER A 44 -16.71 4.98 -6.18
CA SER A 44 -15.92 6.22 -6.18
C SER A 44 -14.42 5.92 -6.04
N TYR A 45 -13.82 5.36 -7.09
CA TYR A 45 -12.43 4.86 -7.09
C TYR A 45 -11.39 5.87 -6.58
N PHE A 46 -11.52 7.15 -6.93
CA PHE A 46 -10.56 8.20 -6.58
C PHE A 46 -10.66 8.67 -5.12
N SER A 47 -11.69 8.26 -4.37
CA SER A 47 -11.86 8.62 -2.96
C SER A 47 -11.09 7.69 -2.02
N VAL A 48 -10.69 8.22 -0.86
CA VAL A 48 -10.29 7.39 0.28
C VAL A 48 -11.54 7.04 1.06
N GLU A 49 -11.82 5.75 1.22
CA GLU A 49 -13.05 5.27 1.85
C GLU A 49 -12.75 4.29 2.96
N GLN A 50 -13.45 4.46 4.09
CA GLN A 50 -13.43 3.48 5.16
C GLN A 50 -14.23 2.25 4.72
N VAL A 51 -13.59 1.10 4.79
CA VAL A 51 -14.13 -0.21 4.44
C VAL A 51 -13.87 -1.19 5.57
N GLU A 52 -14.59 -2.31 5.58
CA GLU A 52 -14.47 -3.32 6.63
C GLU A 52 -14.14 -4.67 6.01
N CYS A 53 -13.20 -5.40 6.62
CA CYS A 53 -12.85 -6.76 6.22
C CYS A 53 -13.03 -7.69 7.42
N GLU A 54 -13.74 -8.80 7.23
CA GLU A 54 -13.87 -9.82 8.27
C GLU A 54 -12.63 -10.72 8.31
N TRP A 55 -12.01 -10.81 9.48
CA TRP A 55 -10.80 -11.60 9.74
C TRP A 55 -11.14 -12.83 10.55
N THR A 56 -10.92 -14.02 9.97
CA THR A 56 -11.25 -15.31 10.61
C THR A 56 -10.04 -16.04 11.20
N GLY A 57 -8.83 -15.45 11.10
CA GLY A 57 -7.57 -16.08 11.52
C GLY A 57 -7.29 -16.10 13.03
N PHE A 58 -8.15 -15.52 13.86
CA PHE A 58 -7.91 -15.34 15.31
C PHE A 58 -8.77 -16.25 16.19
N GLY A 59 -9.38 -17.29 15.61
CA GLY A 59 -10.31 -18.19 16.30
C GLY A 59 -11.72 -17.62 16.51
N ILE A 60 -11.87 -16.29 16.42
CA ILE A 60 -13.15 -15.58 16.31
C ILE A 60 -13.12 -14.66 15.09
N PRO A 61 -14.24 -14.48 14.37
CA PRO A 61 -14.35 -13.45 13.35
C PRO A 61 -14.18 -12.06 13.96
N VAL A 62 -13.30 -11.24 13.39
CA VAL A 62 -13.07 -9.85 13.79
C VAL A 62 -13.29 -8.95 12.59
N VAL A 63 -14.21 -8.00 12.70
CA VAL A 63 -14.42 -6.98 11.67
C VAL A 63 -13.34 -5.91 11.82
N MET A 64 -12.44 -5.83 10.85
CA MET A 64 -11.32 -4.89 10.86
C MET A 64 -11.62 -3.70 9.93
N PRO A 65 -11.79 -2.48 10.47
CA PRO A 65 -11.91 -1.29 9.63
C PRO A 65 -10.56 -0.97 8.98
N SER A 66 -10.58 -0.55 7.73
CA SER A 66 -9.42 -0.11 6.95
C SER A 66 -9.82 0.98 5.97
N TYR A 67 -8.87 1.55 5.26
CA TYR A 67 -9.11 2.61 4.29
C TYR A 67 -8.57 2.18 2.93
N ARG A 68 -9.48 1.89 2.00
CA ARG A 68 -9.10 1.68 0.59
C ARG A 68 -8.87 3.03 -0.08
N ARG A 69 -7.99 3.05 -1.06
CA ARG A 69 -7.56 4.28 -1.74
C ARG A 69 -7.10 4.00 -3.16
N SER A 70 -7.18 5.02 -4.01
CA SER A 70 -6.73 4.93 -5.41
C SER A 70 -5.21 4.77 -5.50
N LEU A 71 -4.72 4.43 -6.69
CA LEU A 71 -3.27 4.43 -6.96
C LEU A 71 -2.65 5.82 -6.72
N GLU A 72 -3.37 6.88 -7.11
CA GLU A 72 -2.92 8.27 -6.89
C GLU A 72 -2.77 8.57 -5.39
N GLU A 73 -3.75 8.19 -4.58
CA GLU A 73 -3.72 8.37 -3.12
C GLU A 73 -2.68 7.47 -2.41
N ILE A 74 -2.07 6.51 -3.12
CA ILE A 74 -0.90 5.76 -2.63
C ILE A 74 0.41 6.47 -3.00
N LEU A 75 0.52 6.94 -4.24
CA LEU A 75 1.79 7.44 -4.79
C LEU A 75 2.04 8.92 -4.47
N MET A 76 0.99 9.75 -4.41
CA MET A 76 1.14 11.19 -4.20
C MET A 76 1.56 11.57 -2.78
N PRO A 77 1.05 10.96 -1.68
CA PRO A 77 1.46 11.34 -0.33
C PRO A 77 2.98 11.31 -0.07
N PRO A 78 3.76 10.27 -0.46
CA PRO A 78 5.21 10.33 -0.33
C PRO A 78 5.86 11.38 -1.25
N ILE A 79 5.36 11.58 -2.47
CA ILE A 79 5.90 12.59 -3.40
C ILE A 79 5.72 14.00 -2.82
N GLU A 80 4.50 14.34 -2.38
CA GLU A 80 4.15 15.63 -1.78
C GLU A 80 4.94 15.90 -0.49
N ALA A 81 5.26 14.85 0.27
CA ALA A 81 6.10 14.96 1.46
C ALA A 81 7.60 15.16 1.17
N GLY A 82 8.03 15.13 -0.10
CA GLY A 82 9.42 15.37 -0.52
C GLY A 82 10.26 14.12 -0.76
N PHE A 83 9.64 12.93 -0.83
CA PHE A 83 10.34 11.72 -1.22
C PHE A 83 10.37 11.55 -2.74
N SER A 84 11.44 10.92 -3.23
CA SER A 84 11.51 10.38 -4.58
C SER A 84 11.10 8.90 -4.57
N LEU A 85 10.18 8.50 -5.46
CA LEU A 85 9.83 7.09 -5.63
C LEU A 85 10.97 6.35 -6.33
N LYS A 86 11.56 5.38 -5.65
CA LYS A 86 12.69 4.59 -6.16
C LYS A 86 12.23 3.31 -6.83
N GLN A 87 11.20 2.66 -6.29
CA GLN A 87 10.71 1.39 -6.80
C GLN A 87 9.22 1.22 -6.48
N ILE A 88 8.48 0.69 -7.45
CA ILE A 88 7.08 0.27 -7.32
C ILE A 88 7.00 -1.16 -7.87
N VAL A 89 6.48 -2.09 -7.09
CA VAL A 89 6.39 -3.52 -7.45
C VAL A 89 5.01 -4.05 -7.15
N GLU A 90 4.44 -4.73 -8.14
CA GLU A 90 3.28 -5.61 -8.00
C GLU A 90 3.82 -7.05 -7.86
N PRO A 91 3.91 -7.62 -6.65
CA PRO A 91 4.56 -8.90 -6.43
C PRO A 91 3.71 -10.06 -6.95
N LEU A 92 4.36 -10.99 -7.66
CA LEU A 92 3.75 -12.26 -8.06
C LEU A 92 3.81 -13.28 -6.91
N PRO A 93 2.84 -14.22 -6.84
CA PRO A 93 2.90 -15.31 -5.87
C PRO A 93 4.09 -16.25 -6.16
N ASN A 94 4.71 -16.79 -5.11
CA ASN A 94 5.86 -17.70 -5.22
C ASN A 94 5.43 -19.19 -5.24
N ASP A 95 6.41 -20.07 -5.43
CA ASP A 95 6.18 -21.51 -5.56
C ASP A 95 5.68 -22.16 -4.26
N ASP A 96 6.10 -21.63 -3.12
CA ASP A 96 5.59 -22.07 -1.82
C ASP A 96 4.09 -21.76 -1.70
N PHE A 97 3.67 -20.57 -2.16
CA PHE A 97 2.25 -20.18 -2.21
C PHE A 97 1.45 -21.05 -3.18
N ARG A 98 2.06 -21.46 -4.30
CA ARG A 98 1.44 -22.42 -5.24
C ARG A 98 1.09 -23.74 -4.57
N THR A 99 1.96 -24.22 -3.70
CA THR A 99 1.78 -25.49 -3.00
C THR A 99 0.71 -25.37 -1.91
N ALA A 100 0.67 -24.24 -1.20
CA ALA A 100 -0.29 -23.99 -0.13
C ALA A 100 -1.71 -23.70 -0.63
N ASP A 101 -1.85 -22.91 -1.70
CA ASP A 101 -3.14 -22.52 -2.27
C ASP A 101 -3.06 -22.37 -3.81
N PRO A 102 -3.17 -23.50 -4.55
CA PRO A 102 -3.04 -23.50 -6.01
C PRO A 102 -4.11 -22.66 -6.73
N ILE A 103 -5.29 -22.54 -6.12
CA ILE A 103 -6.42 -21.79 -6.70
C ILE A 103 -6.13 -20.30 -6.62
N ARG A 104 -5.81 -19.78 -5.42
CA ARG A 104 -5.45 -18.37 -5.27
C ARG A 104 -4.17 -18.04 -6.01
N TYR A 105 -3.19 -18.96 -6.06
CA TYR A 105 -1.99 -18.77 -6.88
C TYR A 105 -2.35 -18.45 -8.34
N SER A 106 -3.22 -19.27 -8.95
CA SER A 106 -3.63 -19.09 -10.35
C SER A 106 -4.37 -17.76 -10.58
N GLN A 107 -5.16 -17.31 -9.60
CA GLN A 107 -5.84 -16.01 -9.64
C GLN A 107 -4.85 -14.85 -9.53
N LEU A 108 -3.91 -14.92 -8.59
CA LEU A 108 -2.92 -13.88 -8.31
C LEU A 108 -1.87 -13.70 -9.41
N LEU A 109 -1.77 -14.65 -10.35
CA LEU A 109 -1.00 -14.46 -11.59
C LEU A 109 -1.66 -13.48 -12.56
N HIS A 110 -2.98 -13.27 -12.45
CA HIS A 110 -3.76 -12.44 -13.37
C HIS A 110 -4.30 -11.17 -12.68
N ARG A 111 -4.19 -11.09 -11.36
CA ARG A 111 -4.72 -10.00 -10.54
C ARG A 111 -3.76 -9.64 -9.40
N PRO A 112 -3.24 -8.41 -9.34
CA PRO A 112 -2.34 -8.02 -8.26
C PRO A 112 -3.11 -7.91 -6.95
N ALA A 113 -2.58 -8.52 -5.88
CA ALA A 113 -3.15 -8.36 -4.53
C ALA A 113 -2.52 -7.22 -3.73
N PHE A 114 -1.23 -6.95 -3.96
CA PHE A 114 -0.47 -5.97 -3.19
C PHE A 114 0.26 -5.01 -4.10
N LEU A 115 0.58 -3.84 -3.54
CA LEU A 115 1.52 -2.88 -4.12
C LEU A 115 2.63 -2.62 -3.10
N CYS A 116 3.88 -2.74 -3.55
CA CYS A 116 5.07 -2.47 -2.75
C CYS A 116 5.76 -1.22 -3.26
N VAL A 117 6.05 -0.27 -2.38
CA VAL A 117 6.66 1.02 -2.74
C VAL A 117 7.90 1.27 -1.88
N GLN A 118 8.98 1.67 -2.53
CA GLN A 118 10.18 2.22 -1.89
C GLN A 118 10.31 3.70 -2.26
N ALA A 119 10.35 4.56 -1.24
CA ALA A 119 10.51 6.00 -1.37
C ALA A 119 11.75 6.47 -0.61
N VAL A 120 12.53 7.37 -1.19
CA VAL A 120 13.80 7.86 -0.63
C VAL A 120 13.71 9.36 -0.37
N LYS A 121 14.09 9.80 0.83
CA LYS A 121 14.08 11.21 1.20
C LYS A 121 15.14 11.93 0.38
N THR A 122 14.68 12.82 -0.49
CA THR A 122 15.53 13.53 -1.44
C THR A 122 16.55 14.38 -0.69
N THR A 123 17.82 14.25 -1.06
CA THR A 123 18.83 15.20 -0.60
C THR A 123 18.69 16.42 -1.50
N ILE A 124 18.33 17.59 -0.97
CA ILE A 124 18.39 18.82 -1.75
C ILE A 124 19.83 18.92 -2.26
N ALA A 125 20.03 18.79 -3.58
CA ALA A 125 21.29 19.15 -4.19
C ALA A 125 21.48 20.64 -3.88
N GLY A 126 22.48 20.97 -3.07
CA GLY A 126 22.85 22.36 -2.86
C GLY A 126 23.17 22.94 -4.23
N ASN A 127 22.45 23.99 -4.62
CA ASN A 127 22.84 24.82 -5.75
C ASN A 127 24.26 25.33 -5.48
N SER A 128 25.23 24.85 -6.25
CA SER A 128 26.53 25.47 -6.46
C SER A 128 26.54 26.09 -7.85
#